data_AF-A0A370NLY4-F1
#
_entry.id   AF-A0A370NLY4-F1
#
_cell.length_a   1.000
_cell.length_b   1.000
_cell.length_c   1.000
_cell.angle_alpha   90.00
_cell.angle_beta   90.00
_cell.angle_gamma   90.00
#
_symmetry.space_group_name_H-M   'P 1'
#
loop_
_entity.id
_entity.type
_entity.pdbx_description
1 polymer ?
#
loop_
_entity_poly.entity_id
_entity_poly.type
_entity_poly.pdbx_seq_one_letter_code
_entity_poly.pdbx_strand_id
1 'polypeptide(L)'
;MKIWHQSFTDLDVFPQYRETLQAHADAVMGTQAQVVVHGLRPGTYPAGVAPMSVNSCAGMRMLNARQVCEAAEAAQSAGYDAFALGCFFDPGLVEARSLVDIPVVGLTESCLLTPAHWGARSA
;
A
#
# COMPACT_ATOMS: atom_id res chain seq x y z
N MET A 1 3.24 -11.72 13.78
CA MET A 1 3.05 -10.33 13.34
C MET A 1 1.97 -10.30 12.26
N LYS A 2 1.09 -9.31 12.28
CA LYS A 2 0.02 -9.09 11.29
C LYS A 2 0.22 -7.72 10.62
N ILE A 3 0.44 -7.73 9.31
CA ILE A 3 0.78 -6.53 8.52
C ILE A 3 -0.38 -6.20 7.60
N TRP A 4 -0.79 -4.94 7.60
CA TRP A 4 -1.77 -4.40 6.66
C TRP A 4 -1.03 -3.96 5.40
N HIS A 5 -1.22 -4.64 4.27
CA HIS A 5 -0.69 -4.17 3.00
C HIS A 5 -1.76 -3.36 2.27
N GLN A 6 -1.52 -2.08 2.04
CA GLN A 6 -2.42 -1.18 1.32
C GLN A 6 -1.95 -0.96 -0.12
N SER A 7 -2.69 -1.50 -1.09
CA SER A 7 -2.54 -1.12 -2.50
C SER A 7 -3.26 0.21 -2.77
N PHE A 8 -2.71 1.03 -3.67
CA PHE A 8 -3.36 2.24 -4.17
C PHE A 8 -4.22 1.99 -5.41
N THR A 9 -4.79 0.78 -5.49
CA THR A 9 -5.69 0.35 -6.55
C THR A 9 -6.91 -0.29 -5.92
N ASP A 10 -8.07 -0.10 -6.53
CA ASP A 10 -9.26 -0.87 -6.21
C ASP A 10 -9.02 -2.32 -6.68
N LEU A 11 -8.80 -3.21 -5.72
CA LEU A 11 -8.41 -4.59 -6.01
C LEU A 11 -9.60 -5.49 -6.34
N ASP A 12 -10.83 -5.01 -6.21
CA ASP A 12 -12.02 -5.79 -6.52
C ASP A 12 -12.28 -5.83 -8.03
N VAL A 13 -11.85 -4.79 -8.75
CA VAL A 13 -11.84 -4.77 -10.22
C VAL A 13 -10.58 -5.42 -10.83
N PHE A 14 -9.57 -5.76 -10.02
CA PHE A 14 -8.34 -6.44 -10.44
C PHE A 14 -8.03 -7.68 -9.56
N PRO A 15 -8.87 -8.74 -9.60
CA PRO A 15 -8.73 -9.89 -8.70
C PRO A 15 -7.41 -10.65 -8.88
N GLN A 16 -6.91 -10.80 -10.12
CA GLN A 16 -5.62 -11.45 -10.36
C GLN A 16 -4.45 -10.68 -9.73
N TYR A 17 -4.55 -9.34 -9.69
CA TYR A 17 -3.52 -8.52 -9.06
C TYR A 17 -3.54 -8.73 -7.54
N ARG A 18 -4.73 -8.77 -6.92
CA ARG A 18 -4.89 -9.11 -5.50
C ARG A 18 -4.28 -10.46 -5.16
N GLU A 19 -4.62 -11.49 -5.94
CA GLU A 19 -4.12 -12.86 -5.74
C GLU A 19 -2.60 -12.92 -5.86
N THR A 20 -2.03 -12.23 -6.86
CA THR A 20 -0.58 -12.18 -7.07
C THR A 20 0.13 -11.49 -5.91
N LEU A 21 -0.41 -10.37 -5.40
CA LEU A 21 0.15 -9.68 -4.24
C LEU A 21 0.12 -10.57 -2.99
N GLN A 22 -1.00 -11.26 -2.75
CA GLN A 22 -1.12 -12.15 -1.60
C GLN A 22 -0.17 -13.33 -1.70
N ALA A 23 -0.12 -13.99 -2.86
CA ALA A 23 0.79 -15.12 -3.10
C ALA A 23 2.26 -14.72 -2.94
N HIS A 24 2.63 -13.52 -3.42
CA HIS A 24 3.98 -13.00 -3.23
C HIS A 24 4.29 -12.74 -1.75
N ALA A 25 3.36 -12.12 -1.02
CA ALA A 25 3.53 -11.86 0.40
C ALA A 25 3.66 -13.15 1.21
N ASP A 26 2.85 -14.15 0.91
CA ASP A 26 2.90 -15.47 1.55
C ASP A 26 4.23 -16.18 1.26
N ALA A 27 4.72 -16.10 0.02
CA ALA A 27 6.01 -16.69 -0.38
C ALA A 27 7.22 -16.03 0.30
N VAL A 28 7.19 -14.71 0.49
CA VAL A 28 8.29 -13.95 1.12
C VAL A 28 8.26 -14.08 2.64
N MET A 29 7.09 -13.95 3.27
CA MET A 29 6.97 -13.93 4.73
C MET A 29 6.85 -15.32 5.35
N GLY A 30 6.33 -16.31 4.61
CA GLY A 30 6.09 -17.66 5.12
C GLY A 30 5.35 -17.65 6.46
N THR A 31 5.97 -18.22 7.49
CA THR A 31 5.41 -18.26 8.86
C THR A 31 5.84 -17.09 9.75
N GLN A 32 6.67 -16.17 9.26
CA GLN A 32 7.24 -15.07 10.05
C GLN A 32 6.23 -13.95 10.31
N ALA A 33 5.36 -13.68 9.34
CA ALA A 33 4.27 -12.71 9.48
C ALA A 33 3.09 -13.09 8.57
N GLN A 34 1.90 -12.66 8.99
CA GLN A 34 0.71 -12.68 8.15
C GLN A 34 0.56 -11.32 7.49
N VAL A 35 0.58 -11.27 6.16
CA VAL A 35 0.27 -10.07 5.39
C VAL A 35 -1.15 -10.17 4.87
N VAL A 36 -1.96 -9.13 5.07
CA VAL A 36 -3.33 -9.06 4.54
C VAL A 36 -3.41 -7.94 3.52
N VAL A 37 -3.71 -8.29 2.27
CA VAL A 37 -3.75 -7.35 1.15
C VAL A 37 -5.11 -6.63 1.07
N HIS A 38 -5.05 -5.31 1.13
CA HIS A 38 -6.18 -4.38 0.99
C HIS A 38 -5.95 -3.45 -0.21
N GLY A 39 -7.05 -2.92 -0.75
CA GLY A 39 -7.04 -1.98 -1.87
C GLY A 39 -7.78 -0.68 -1.52
N LEU A 40 -7.89 0.22 -2.49
CA LEU A 40 -8.81 1.35 -2.39
C LEU A 40 -10.26 0.83 -2.40
N ARG A 41 -11.20 1.70 -2.02
CA ARG A 41 -12.62 1.34 -1.97
C ARG A 41 -13.13 0.91 -3.34
N PRO A 42 -14.04 -0.07 -3.40
CA PRO A 42 -14.70 -0.46 -4.64
C PRO A 42 -15.36 0.74 -5.33
N GLY A 43 -15.12 0.89 -6.63
CA GLY A 43 -15.66 2.00 -7.42
C GLY A 43 -14.89 3.31 -7.27
N THR A 44 -13.69 3.31 -6.67
CA THR A 44 -12.79 4.48 -6.66
C THR A 44 -12.49 4.98 -8.09
N TYR A 45 -12.42 4.05 -9.04
CA TYR A 45 -12.26 4.38 -10.45
C TYR A 45 -13.55 4.06 -11.21
N PRO A 46 -13.99 4.91 -12.16
CA PRO A 46 -15.11 4.58 -13.03
C PRO A 46 -14.85 3.30 -13.82
N ALA A 47 -15.91 2.57 -14.17
CA ALA A 47 -15.79 1.32 -14.93
C ALA A 47 -15.04 1.54 -16.26
N GLY A 48 -14.05 0.68 -16.55
CA GLY A 48 -13.22 0.77 -17.75
C GLY A 48 -12.14 1.86 -17.71
N VAL A 49 -12.04 2.62 -16.62
CA VAL A 49 -11.02 3.66 -16.46
C VAL A 49 -9.81 3.07 -15.75
N ALA A 50 -8.66 3.08 -16.44
CA ALA A 50 -7.41 2.61 -15.85
C ALA A 50 -7.00 3.53 -14.67
N PRO A 51 -6.58 2.98 -13.50
CA PRO A 51 -6.20 3.77 -12.33
C PRO A 51 -5.22 4.91 -12.63
N MET A 52 -4.26 4.68 -13.53
CA MET A 52 -3.25 5.67 -13.91
C MET A 52 -3.81 6.88 -14.66
N SER A 53 -4.94 6.74 -15.37
CA SER A 53 -5.59 7.90 -16.00
C SER A 53 -6.13 8.90 -14.95
N VAL A 54 -6.44 8.41 -13.74
CA VAL A 54 -6.88 9.24 -12.61
C VAL A 54 -5.67 9.69 -11.78
N ASN A 55 -4.79 8.76 -11.40
CA ASN A 55 -3.68 9.03 -10.48
C ASN A 55 -2.52 9.83 -11.10
N SER A 56 -2.47 9.96 -12.43
CA SER A 56 -1.53 10.88 -13.10
C SER A 56 -1.89 12.35 -12.85
N CYS A 57 -3.16 12.66 -12.58
CA CYS A 57 -3.56 13.98 -12.13
C CYS A 57 -3.26 14.13 -10.63
N ALA A 58 -2.38 15.06 -10.27
CA ALA A 58 -1.95 15.24 -8.88
C ALA A 58 -3.11 15.50 -7.91
N GLY A 59 -4.09 16.32 -8.31
CA GLY A 59 -5.28 16.60 -7.48
C GLY A 59 -6.11 15.34 -7.22
N MET A 60 -6.40 14.56 -8.26
CA MET A 60 -7.15 13.31 -8.12
C MET A 60 -6.41 12.26 -7.31
N ARG A 61 -5.08 12.14 -7.50
CA ARG A 61 -4.23 11.28 -6.67
C ARG A 61 -4.30 11.67 -5.20
N MET A 62 -4.31 12.96 -4.86
CA MET A 62 -4.44 13.41 -3.47
C MET A 62 -5.81 13.10 -2.87
N LEU A 63 -6.90 13.17 -3.65
CA LEU A 63 -8.21 12.72 -3.19
C LEU A 63 -8.22 11.22 -2.85
N ASN A 64 -7.53 10.39 -3.65
CA ASN A 64 -7.37 8.97 -3.36
C ASN A 64 -6.43 8.70 -2.17
N ALA A 65 -5.43 9.56 -1.93
CA ALA A 65 -4.51 9.46 -0.79
C ALA A 65 -5.20 9.54 0.57
N ARG A 66 -6.33 10.24 0.66
CA ARG A 66 -7.17 10.23 1.87
C ARG A 66 -7.58 8.81 2.29
N GLN A 67 -7.86 7.92 1.33
CA GLN A 67 -8.25 6.54 1.65
C GLN A 67 -7.10 5.75 2.30
N VAL A 68 -5.84 6.13 2.06
CA VAL A 68 -4.67 5.53 2.72
C VAL A 68 -4.64 5.91 4.20
N CYS A 69 -4.93 7.17 4.53
CA CYS A 69 -5.04 7.64 5.91
C CYS A 69 -6.14 6.88 6.67
N GLU A 70 -7.32 6.78 6.06
CA GLU A 70 -8.46 6.05 6.64
C GLU A 70 -8.15 4.55 6.80
N ALA A 71 -7.39 3.96 5.87
CA ALA A 71 -6.94 2.58 5.98
C ALA A 71 -5.90 2.38 7.10
N ALA A 72 -5.01 3.34 7.33
CA ALA A 72 -4.03 3.27 8.41
C ALA A 72 -4.72 3.29 9.79
N GLU A 73 -5.67 4.21 9.99
CA GLU A 73 -6.49 4.27 11.22
C GLU A 73 -7.28 2.98 11.43
N ALA A 74 -7.85 2.41 10.35
CA ALA A 74 -8.55 1.14 10.40
C ALA A 74 -7.61 -0.03 10.76
N ALA A 75 -6.39 -0.05 10.21
CA ALA A 75 -5.39 -1.05 10.53
C ALA A 75 -5.01 -1.02 12.02
N GLN A 76 -4.74 0.17 12.57
CA GLN A 76 -4.45 0.34 13.99
C GLN A 76 -5.63 -0.12 14.86
N SER A 77 -6.84 0.34 14.53
CA SER A 77 -8.05 0.00 15.28
C SER A 77 -8.35 -1.51 15.26
N ALA A 78 -7.99 -2.19 14.16
CA ALA A 78 -8.12 -3.64 14.01
C ALA A 78 -6.95 -4.44 14.62
N GLY A 79 -6.01 -3.77 15.30
CA GLY A 79 -4.90 -4.41 16.02
C GLY A 79 -3.82 -4.98 15.11
N TYR A 80 -3.57 -4.37 13.95
CA TYR A 80 -2.42 -4.72 13.11
C TYR A 80 -1.12 -4.19 13.73
N ASP A 81 -0.03 -4.91 13.51
CA ASP A 81 1.29 -4.56 14.07
C ASP A 81 2.03 -3.52 13.21
N ALA A 82 1.70 -3.42 11.92
CA ALA A 82 2.32 -2.49 10.97
C ALA A 82 1.44 -2.26 9.74
N PHE A 83 1.68 -1.14 9.05
CA PHE A 83 1.04 -0.76 7.80
C PHE A 83 2.09 -0.58 6.70
N ALA A 84 1.89 -1.24 5.56
CA ALA A 84 2.74 -1.15 4.38
C ALA A 84 1.96 -0.54 3.21
N LEU A 85 2.39 0.61 2.72
CA LEU A 85 1.82 1.26 1.54
C LEU A 85 2.51 0.74 0.27
N GLY A 86 1.80 -0.10 -0.49
CA GLY A 86 2.26 -0.74 -1.73
C GLY A 86 1.95 0.10 -2.97
N CYS A 87 2.53 1.30 -3.09
CA CYS A 87 2.32 2.15 -4.27
C CYS A 87 3.55 2.98 -4.61
N PHE A 88 3.84 3.12 -5.90
CA PHE A 88 4.92 3.99 -6.35
C PHE A 88 4.62 5.46 -6.00
N PHE A 89 5.64 6.17 -5.50
CA PHE A 89 5.56 7.52 -4.91
C PHE A 89 4.84 7.63 -3.57
N ASP A 90 4.42 6.51 -2.97
CA ASP A 90 3.88 6.43 -1.61
C ASP A 90 2.85 7.55 -1.26
N PRO A 91 1.78 7.75 -2.06
CA PRO A 91 0.81 8.82 -1.84
C PRO A 91 0.07 8.66 -0.50
N GLY A 92 0.13 9.70 0.34
CA GLY A 92 -0.51 9.71 1.66
C GLY A 92 0.32 9.08 2.77
N LEU A 93 1.60 8.74 2.52
CA LEU A 93 2.46 8.08 3.50
C LEU A 93 2.75 8.95 4.73
N VAL A 94 3.11 10.22 4.51
CA VAL A 94 3.48 11.14 5.60
C VAL A 94 2.26 11.46 6.46
N GLU A 95 1.11 11.62 5.81
CA GLU A 95 -0.18 11.86 6.45
C GLU A 95 -0.63 10.61 7.23
N ALA A 96 -0.53 9.41 6.65
CA ALA A 96 -0.85 8.18 7.38
C ALA A 96 0.04 7.99 8.62
N ARG A 97 1.34 8.28 8.50
CA ARG A 97 2.31 8.23 9.62
C ARG A 97 1.96 9.15 10.78
N SER A 98 1.36 10.30 10.50
CA SER A 98 1.03 11.27 11.56
C SER A 98 -0.27 10.93 12.30
N LEU A 99 -1.07 10.00 11.78
CA LEU A 99 -2.38 9.64 12.32
C LEU A 99 -2.36 8.41 13.22
N VAL A 100 -1.32 7.58 13.13
CA VAL A 100 -1.26 6.29 13.83
C VAL A 100 0.08 6.08 14.53
N ASP A 101 0.06 5.28 15.59
CA ASP A 101 1.23 4.90 16.39
C ASP A 101 1.92 3.65 15.83
N ILE A 102 1.21 2.83 15.05
CA ILE A 102 1.80 1.65 14.40
C ILE A 102 2.79 2.07 13.30
N PRO A 103 3.89 1.33 13.09
CA PRO A 103 4.84 1.63 12.02
C PRO A 103 4.15 1.65 10.64
N VAL A 104 4.37 2.73 9.89
CA VAL A 104 3.88 2.89 8.51
C VAL A 104 5.09 2.97 7.58
N VAL A 105 5.20 2.04 6.62
CA VAL A 105 6.32 1.95 5.66
C VAL A 105 5.84 2.08 4.23
N GLY A 106 6.57 2.84 3.42
CA GLY A 106 6.31 2.99 1.98
C GLY A 106 7.10 1.97 1.16
N LEU A 107 6.52 1.51 0.05
CA LEU A 107 7.21 0.68 -0.94
C LEU A 107 8.39 1.43 -1.53
N THR A 108 8.20 2.70 -1.92
CA THR A 108 9.23 3.47 -2.62
C THR A 108 10.42 3.74 -1.69
N GLU A 109 10.15 4.16 -0.45
CA GLU A 109 11.19 4.31 0.56
C GLU A 109 11.96 3.00 0.80
N SER A 110 11.26 1.87 0.95
CA SER A 110 11.88 0.56 1.20
C SER A 110 12.77 0.12 0.04
N CYS A 111 12.32 0.33 -1.20
CA CYS A 111 13.08 0.01 -2.40
C CYS A 111 14.32 0.90 -2.58
N LEU A 112 14.29 2.15 -2.14
CA LEU A 112 15.44 3.06 -2.21
C LEU A 112 16.45 2.82 -1.08
N LEU A 113 15.97 2.47 0.11
CA LEU A 113 16.83 2.23 1.29
C LEU A 113 17.55 0.89 1.21
N THR A 114 16.89 -0.15 0.70
CA THR A 114 17.46 -1.51 0.69
C THR A 114 18.79 -1.56 -0.08
N PRO A 115 18.91 -1.15 -1.36
CA PRO A 115 20.18 -1.15 -2.08
C PRO A 115 21.28 -0.34 -1.38
N ALA A 116 20.91 0.81 -0.78
CA ALA A 116 21.84 1.64 -0.03
C ALA A 116 22.47 0.89 1.17
N HIS A 117 21.70 0.05 1.87
CA HIS A 117 22.20 -0.80 2.96
C HIS A 117 23.13 -1.91 2.47
N TRP A 118 22.93 -2.43 1.26
CA TRP A 118 23.76 -3.49 0.67
C TRP A 118 24.94 -2.95 -0.17
N GLY A 119 25.13 -1.62 -0.24
CA GLY A 119 26.14 -0.99 -1.10
C GLY A 119 25.87 -1.18 -2.60
N ALA A 120 24.65 -1.58 -2.97
CA ALA A 120 24.22 -1.79 -4.34
C ALA A 120 23.66 -0.48 -4.92
N ARG A 121 23.91 -0.23 -6.22
CA ARG A 121 23.33 0.91 -6.93
C ARG A 121 21.91 0.56 -7.41
N SER A 122 20.96 1.44 -7.14
CA SER A 122 19.66 1.43 -7.83
C SER A 122 19.91 1.81 -9.30
N ALA A 123 19.60 0.89 -10.22
CA ALA A 123 19.80 1.07 -11.66
C ALA A 123 18.64 1.82 -12.31
#